data_AF-N2AAU0-F1
#
_entry.id   AF-N2AAU0-F1
#
_cell.length_a   1.000
_cell.length_b   1.000
_cell.length_c   1.000
_cell.angle_alpha   90.00
_cell.angle_beta   90.00
_cell.angle_gamma   90.00
#
_symmetry.space_group_name_H-M   'P 1'
#
loop_
_entity.id
_entity.type
_entity.pdbx_description
1 polymer ?
#
loop_
_entity_poly.entity_id
_entity_poly.type
_entity_poly.pdbx_seq_one_letter_code
_entity_poly.pdbx_strand_id
1 'polypeptide(L)'
;MDSINNAVVPIIGRGVRETGILVPGGMFADSKGGQELVFHGLLWNRQYLMDKIILTAISMALILSAVILLETTEKRKKASSRSLREKGRKGGRSIYCTNQFMMECRLLLRSLPRGCLAVNAGLWVYSIFAPLQYVQGYLWIIMLICSVALFSQMGCREHENSLTECFVAIKFSLVRQMAYSYLWGVVILFMLSAPAAIRCFMEQKFLCSFCYIVFSLFVPALACFSGECSRSRRAFETVYLLICFLLLNMPSFLFQGYVAAVMMAGTVVFLTVALMKRLHL
;
A
#
# COMPACT_ATOMS: atom_id res chain seq x y z
N MET A 1 29.87 -9.16 3.89
CA MET A 1 30.83 -10.17 3.43
C MET A 1 31.99 -9.58 2.62
N ASP A 2 31.78 -8.51 1.85
CA ASP A 2 32.79 -7.98 0.91
C ASP A 2 34.10 -7.49 1.58
N SER A 3 34.00 -6.89 2.77
CA SER A 3 35.17 -6.45 3.53
C SER A 3 36.07 -7.61 4.00
N ILE A 4 35.50 -8.78 4.27
CA ILE A 4 36.24 -9.95 4.76
C ILE A 4 36.96 -10.60 3.59
N ASN A 5 36.29 -10.76 2.46
CA ASN A 5 36.91 -11.30 1.25
C ASN A 5 38.05 -10.40 0.74
N ASN A 6 37.89 -9.08 0.80
CA ASN A 6 38.96 -8.16 0.38
C ASN A 6 40.21 -8.23 1.26
N ALA A 7 40.07 -8.54 2.55
CA ALA A 7 41.22 -8.71 3.44
C ALA A 7 41.88 -10.09 3.30
N VAL A 8 41.10 -11.13 2.98
CA VAL A 8 41.57 -12.52 2.98
C VAL A 8 42.07 -13.00 1.62
N VAL A 9 41.48 -12.55 0.51
CA VAL A 9 41.90 -12.90 -0.85
C VAL A 9 43.38 -12.62 -1.14
N PRO A 10 44.00 -11.50 -0.70
CA PRO A 10 45.44 -11.30 -0.93
C PRO A 10 46.35 -12.24 -0.12
N ILE A 11 45.85 -12.84 0.96
CA ILE A 11 46.62 -13.72 1.85
C ILE A 11 46.43 -15.20 1.49
N ILE A 12 45.19 -15.61 1.19
CA ILE A 12 44.79 -17.01 0.99
C ILE A 12 44.49 -17.30 -0.50
N GLY A 13 44.34 -16.28 -1.35
CA GLY A 13 44.05 -16.42 -2.78
C GLY A 13 42.61 -16.77 -3.13
N ARG A 14 41.73 -16.93 -2.13
CA ARG A 14 40.31 -17.30 -2.29
C ARG A 14 39.44 -16.66 -1.20
N GLY A 15 38.16 -16.45 -1.52
CA GLY A 15 37.17 -15.92 -0.57
C GLY A 15 36.89 -16.90 0.59
N VAL A 16 36.53 -16.33 1.73
CA VAL A 16 36.29 -17.08 2.98
C VAL A 16 35.00 -17.87 2.88
N ARG A 17 35.09 -19.19 3.03
CA ARG A 17 33.91 -20.09 3.13
C ARG A 17 33.51 -20.38 4.57
N GLU A 18 34.47 -20.39 5.50
CA GLU A 18 34.25 -20.70 6.91
C GLU A 18 35.15 -19.80 7.79
N THR A 19 34.60 -19.25 8.87
CA THR A 19 35.33 -18.44 9.86
C THR A 19 35.30 -19.16 11.21
N GLY A 20 36.46 -19.48 11.76
CA GLY A 20 36.61 -20.05 13.09
C GLY A 20 37.28 -19.05 14.04
N ILE A 21 36.92 -19.09 15.32
CA ILE A 21 37.61 -18.33 16.37
C ILE A 21 38.81 -19.17 16.79
N LEU A 22 40.03 -18.67 16.54
CA LEU A 22 41.27 -19.33 16.96
C LEU A 22 41.46 -19.14 18.46
N VAL A 23 41.59 -20.27 19.17
CA VAL A 23 42.02 -20.30 20.58
C VAL A 23 43.54 -20.54 20.60
N PRO A 24 44.33 -19.78 21.38
CA PRO A 24 45.78 -19.96 21.44
C PRO A 24 46.14 -21.41 21.80
N GLY A 25 46.98 -22.06 20.97
CA GLY A 25 47.40 -23.46 21.16
C GLY A 25 46.56 -24.53 20.44
N GLY A 26 45.58 -24.13 19.61
CA GLY A 26 44.76 -25.06 18.82
C GLY A 26 45.48 -25.68 17.61
N MET A 27 44.92 -26.79 17.11
CA MET A 27 45.43 -27.63 16.01
C MET A 27 45.71 -26.91 14.68
N PHE A 28 45.30 -25.64 14.54
CA PHE A 28 45.47 -24.81 13.34
C PHE A 28 46.47 -23.65 13.50
N ALA A 29 47.17 -23.57 14.64
CA ALA A 29 48.12 -22.49 14.95
C ALA A 29 49.27 -22.36 13.94
N ASP A 30 49.74 -23.47 13.37
CA ASP A 30 50.82 -23.52 12.37
C ASP A 30 50.34 -23.46 10.90
N SER A 31 49.03 -23.37 10.67
CA SER A 31 48.49 -23.27 9.32
C SER A 31 48.67 -21.85 8.76
N LYS A 32 48.93 -21.71 7.46
CA LYS A 32 49.04 -20.38 6.79
C LYS A 32 47.79 -19.48 6.96
N GLY A 33 46.68 -20.02 7.45
CA GLY A 33 45.45 -19.28 7.79
C GLY A 33 45.36 -18.83 9.25
N GLY A 34 46.37 -19.08 10.08
CA GLY A 34 46.44 -18.73 11.50
C GLY A 34 46.96 -17.32 11.79
N GLN A 35 47.02 -16.44 10.79
CA GLN A 35 47.42 -15.05 11.02
C GLN A 35 46.31 -14.26 11.71
N GLU A 36 46.67 -13.52 12.76
CA GLU A 36 45.76 -12.61 13.45
C GLU A 36 45.21 -11.58 12.46
N LEU A 37 43.93 -11.72 12.12
CA LEU A 37 43.20 -10.70 11.38
C LEU A 37 42.92 -9.55 12.34
N VAL A 38 43.77 -8.53 12.32
CA VAL A 38 43.53 -7.28 13.05
C VAL A 38 42.31 -6.60 12.42
N PHE A 39 41.16 -6.74 13.07
CA PHE A 39 39.95 -6.03 12.68
C PHE A 39 40.16 -4.53 12.91
N HIS A 40 40.39 -3.78 11.83
CA HIS A 40 40.18 -2.35 11.87
C HIS A 40 38.68 -2.09 12.00
N GLY A 41 38.27 -1.68 13.20
CA GLY A 41 36.89 -1.32 13.52
C GLY A 41 36.33 -0.31 12.50
N LEU A 42 35.02 -0.40 12.29
CA LEU A 42 34.17 0.38 11.38
C LEU A 42 34.92 1.50 10.64
N LEU A 43 35.44 1.19 9.43
CA LEU A 43 36.10 2.18 8.59
C LEU A 43 35.13 3.34 8.35
N TRP A 44 35.54 4.52 8.79
CA TRP A 44 34.77 5.75 8.77
C TRP A 44 34.65 6.28 7.34
N ASN A 45 33.90 5.56 6.50
CA ASN A 45 33.67 5.95 5.12
C ASN A 45 32.64 7.09 5.10
N ARG A 46 32.98 8.19 4.43
CA ARG A 46 32.14 9.38 4.30
C ARG A 46 30.75 9.04 3.74
N GLN A 47 30.67 8.04 2.86
CA GLN A 47 29.40 7.53 2.31
C GLN A 47 28.54 6.82 3.35
N TYR A 48 29.13 6.03 4.24
CA TYR A 48 28.41 5.34 5.31
C TYR A 48 27.83 6.33 6.34
N LEU A 49 28.58 7.38 6.65
CA LEU A 49 28.12 8.48 7.48
C LEU A 49 26.93 9.20 6.84
N MET A 50 27.01 9.49 5.53
CA MET A 50 25.93 10.15 4.80
C MET A 50 24.66 9.32 4.78
N ASP A 51 24.75 8.00 4.54
CA ASP A 51 23.59 7.10 4.58
C ASP A 51 22.92 7.09 5.95
N LYS A 52 23.69 7.10 7.04
CA LYS A 52 23.14 7.16 8.40
C LYS A 52 22.50 8.51 8.72
N ILE A 53 23.10 9.61 8.27
CA ILE A 53 22.53 10.96 8.43
C ILE A 53 21.23 11.12 7.63
N ILE A 54 21.17 10.56 6.42
CA ILE A 54 19.95 10.57 5.60
C ILE A 54 18.86 9.74 6.28
N LEU A 55 19.20 8.55 6.79
CA LEU A 55 18.24 7.68 7.47
C LEU A 55 17.67 8.32 8.75
N THR A 56 18.50 9.02 9.52
CA THR A 56 18.05 9.73 10.73
C THR A 56 17.26 11.00 10.39
N ALA A 57 17.60 11.70 9.31
CA ALA A 57 16.81 12.83 8.84
C ALA A 57 15.40 12.40 8.38
N ILE A 58 15.29 11.26 7.68
CA ILE A 58 14.01 10.69 7.25
C ILE A 58 13.16 10.25 8.45
N SER A 59 13.76 9.60 9.46
CA SER A 59 13.03 9.19 10.66
C SER A 59 12.54 10.39 11.48
N MET A 60 13.36 11.42 11.61
CA MET A 60 12.97 12.69 12.25
C MET A 60 11.85 13.40 11.50
N ALA A 61 11.89 13.45 10.16
CA ALA A 61 10.84 14.04 9.34
C ALA A 61 9.50 13.27 9.46
N LEU A 62 9.54 11.94 9.54
CA LEU A 62 8.37 11.11 9.80
C LEU A 62 7.74 11.39 11.18
N ILE A 63 8.57 11.54 12.22
CA ILE A 63 8.07 11.86 13.57
C ILE A 63 7.48 13.28 13.61
N LEU A 64 8.17 14.27 13.05
CA LEU A 64 7.69 15.65 12.98
C LEU A 64 6.39 15.78 12.19
N SER A 65 6.30 15.09 11.04
CA SER A 65 5.07 15.07 10.25
C SER A 65 3.92 14.42 11.02
N ALA A 66 4.15 13.32 11.75
CA ALA A 66 3.15 12.67 12.59
C ALA A 66 2.66 13.58 13.74
N VAL A 67 3.57 14.30 14.41
CA VAL A 67 3.25 15.24 15.49
C VAL A 67 2.42 16.41 14.97
N ILE A 68 2.81 17.02 13.84
CA ILE A 68 2.06 18.11 13.21
C ILE A 68 0.67 17.62 12.76
N LEU A 69 0.55 16.38 12.29
CA LEU A 69 -0.73 15.79 11.89
C LEU A 69 -1.65 15.57 13.10
N LEU A 70 -1.11 15.12 14.22
CA LEU A 70 -1.87 14.91 15.45
C LEU A 70 -2.37 16.25 16.02
N GLU A 71 -1.50 17.27 16.05
CA GLU A 71 -1.86 18.58 16.58
C GLU A 71 -2.86 19.33 15.67
N THR A 72 -2.73 19.20 14.35
CA THR A 72 -3.67 19.82 13.40
C THR A 72 -5.03 19.13 13.37
N THR A 73 -5.10 17.83 13.66
CA THR A 73 -6.37 17.09 13.77
C THR A 73 -7.12 17.45 15.05
N GLU A 74 -6.43 17.62 16.18
CA GLU A 74 -7.05 18.14 17.41
C GLU A 74 -7.57 19.57 17.25
N LYS A 75 -6.78 20.47 16.65
CA LYS A 75 -7.19 21.87 16.40
C LYS A 75 -8.39 21.93 15.46
N ARG A 76 -8.44 21.11 14.42
CA ARG A 76 -9.60 21.03 13.50
C ARG A 76 -10.83 20.43 14.17
N LYS A 77 -10.70 19.44 15.05
CA LYS A 77 -11.83 18.87 15.81
C LYS A 77 -12.46 19.92 16.73
N LYS A 78 -11.64 20.72 17.42
CA LYS A 78 -12.08 21.84 18.27
C LYS A 78 -12.68 23.01 17.48
N ALA A 79 -12.17 23.31 16.29
CA ALA A 79 -12.74 24.34 15.40
C ALA A 79 -14.04 23.88 14.71
N SER A 80 -14.11 22.61 14.32
CA SER A 80 -15.29 22.01 13.67
C SER A 80 -16.49 21.97 14.62
N SER A 81 -16.29 21.60 15.89
CA SER A 81 -17.36 21.61 16.90
C SER A 81 -17.89 23.02 17.18
N ARG A 82 -17.04 24.06 17.14
CA ARG A 82 -17.46 25.46 17.20
C ARG A 82 -18.26 25.87 15.95
N SER A 83 -17.80 25.50 14.75
CA SER A 83 -18.47 25.87 13.49
C SER A 83 -19.81 25.14 13.25
N LEU A 84 -19.95 23.90 13.73
CA LEU A 84 -21.21 23.12 13.63
C LEU A 84 -22.32 23.74 14.48
N ARG A 85 -21.97 24.34 15.63
CA ARG A 85 -22.91 25.07 16.48
C ARG A 85 -23.37 26.39 15.85
N GLU A 86 -22.56 26.96 14.96
CA GLU A 86 -22.85 28.22 14.27
C GLU A 86 -23.57 28.02 12.92
N LYS A 87 -23.30 26.89 12.23
CA LYS A 87 -23.84 26.57 10.90
C LYS A 87 -25.27 26.01 10.92
N GLY A 88 -25.79 25.64 12.09
CA GLY A 88 -27.22 25.31 12.27
C GLY A 88 -28.18 26.48 12.06
N ARG A 89 -27.67 27.70 11.81
CA ARG A 89 -28.46 28.94 11.80
C ARG A 89 -28.52 29.68 10.46
N LYS A 90 -27.85 29.20 9.41
CA LYS A 90 -27.93 29.81 8.08
C LYS A 90 -28.22 28.77 7.00
N GLY A 91 -29.49 28.74 6.61
CA GLY A 91 -29.98 28.01 5.44
C GLY A 91 -29.18 28.38 4.20
N GLY A 92 -28.52 27.39 3.61
CA GLY A 92 -27.74 27.53 2.39
C GLY A 92 -28.46 26.80 1.26
N ARG A 93 -28.97 27.58 0.31
CA ARG A 93 -29.54 27.11 -0.96
C ARG A 93 -28.57 26.15 -1.67
N SER A 94 -29.07 24.94 -1.83
CA SER A 94 -28.71 23.88 -2.77
C SER A 94 -28.12 24.38 -4.10
N ILE A 95 -26.84 24.13 -4.33
CA ILE A 95 -26.22 24.04 -5.67
C ILE A 95 -26.13 22.53 -5.97
N TYR A 96 -27.21 21.94 -6.50
CA TYR A 96 -27.24 20.53 -6.91
C TYR A 96 -26.99 20.44 -8.41
N CYS A 97 -25.74 20.18 -8.79
CA CYS A 97 -25.40 19.45 -10.02
C CYS A 97 -23.92 19.05 -10.06
N THR A 98 -23.34 18.62 -8.95
CA THR A 98 -22.12 17.79 -9.06
C THR A 98 -22.61 16.38 -9.37
N ASN A 99 -22.31 15.86 -10.56
CA ASN A 99 -22.70 14.50 -10.98
C ASN A 99 -22.55 13.53 -9.81
N GLN A 100 -23.58 12.74 -9.50
CA GLN A 100 -23.60 11.76 -8.40
C GLN A 100 -22.31 10.90 -8.38
N PHE A 101 -21.78 10.62 -9.57
CA PHE A 101 -20.48 10.01 -9.82
C PHE A 101 -19.28 10.76 -9.19
N MET A 102 -19.14 12.07 -9.41
CA MET A 102 -18.06 12.89 -8.85
C MET A 102 -18.16 13.03 -7.32
N MET A 103 -19.38 13.01 -6.79
CA MET A 103 -19.59 13.02 -5.34
C MET A 103 -19.09 11.73 -4.70
N GLU A 104 -19.29 10.58 -5.33
CA GLU A 104 -18.73 9.31 -4.86
C GLU A 104 -17.20 9.32 -4.82
N CYS A 105 -16.54 9.82 -5.88
CA CYS A 105 -15.09 10.00 -5.88
C CYS A 105 -14.60 10.87 -4.71
N ARG A 106 -15.26 12.01 -4.50
CA ARG A 106 -14.91 12.94 -3.43
C ARG A 106 -15.12 12.32 -2.05
N LEU A 107 -16.15 11.49 -1.88
CA LEU A 107 -16.40 10.78 -0.63
C LEU A 107 -15.32 9.74 -0.36
N LEU A 108 -14.93 8.96 -1.36
CA LEU A 108 -13.84 7.97 -1.27
C LEU A 108 -12.48 8.61 -1.00
N LEU A 109 -12.20 9.78 -1.57
CA LEU A 109 -10.93 10.49 -1.29
C LEU A 109 -10.93 11.18 0.08
N ARG A 110 -12.10 11.65 0.54
CA ARG A 110 -12.22 12.35 1.82
C ARG A 110 -12.11 11.42 3.02
N SER A 111 -12.38 10.14 2.83
CA SER A 111 -12.22 9.12 3.86
C SER A 111 -10.76 8.77 4.16
N LEU A 112 -9.84 9.09 3.25
CA LEU A 112 -8.43 8.83 3.41
C LEU A 112 -7.76 9.91 4.29
N PRO A 113 -6.94 9.54 5.29
CA PRO A 113 -6.17 10.53 6.04
C PRO A 113 -5.22 11.27 5.10
N ARG A 114 -5.16 12.60 5.20
CA ARG A 114 -4.38 13.43 4.27
C ARG A 114 -2.89 13.07 4.24
N GLY A 115 -2.35 12.60 5.36
CA GLY A 115 -0.97 12.11 5.42
C GLY A 115 -0.75 10.92 4.50
N CYS A 116 -1.68 9.97 4.48
CA CYS A 116 -1.63 8.83 3.58
C CYS A 116 -1.73 9.24 2.11
N LEU A 117 -2.56 10.24 1.78
CA LEU A 117 -2.65 10.76 0.41
C LEU A 117 -1.33 11.40 -0.02
N ALA A 118 -0.67 12.15 0.87
CA ALA A 118 0.64 12.73 0.60
C ALA A 118 1.72 11.64 0.42
N VAL A 119 1.71 10.60 1.26
CA VAL A 119 2.62 9.45 1.13
C VAL A 119 2.41 8.73 -0.20
N ASN A 120 1.16 8.44 -0.58
CA ASN A 120 0.85 7.83 -1.87
C ASN A 120 1.31 8.70 -3.04
N ALA A 121 1.07 10.00 -3.02
CA ALA A 121 1.53 10.90 -4.08
C ALA A 121 3.07 10.95 -4.19
N GLY A 122 3.76 10.99 -3.04
CA GLY A 122 5.23 10.94 -3.01
C GLY A 122 5.78 9.64 -3.55
N LEU A 123 5.24 8.50 -3.12
CA LEU A 123 5.65 7.17 -3.62
C LEU A 123 5.32 7.00 -5.11
N TRP A 124 4.21 7.56 -5.59
CA TRP A 124 3.82 7.51 -6.99
C TRP A 124 4.83 8.23 -7.88
N VAL A 125 5.22 9.46 -7.52
CA VAL A 125 6.26 10.21 -8.23
C VAL A 125 7.61 9.50 -8.12
N TYR A 126 7.97 9.01 -6.93
CA TYR A 126 9.22 8.28 -6.72
C TYR A 126 9.29 6.98 -7.55
N SER A 127 8.16 6.31 -7.78
CA SER A 127 8.06 5.09 -8.59
C SER A 127 8.42 5.30 -10.06
N ILE A 128 8.40 6.54 -10.55
CA ILE A 128 8.85 6.86 -11.92
C ILE A 128 10.38 6.78 -12.02
N PHE A 129 11.10 7.17 -10.97
CA PHE A 129 12.57 7.27 -10.98
C PHE A 129 13.28 6.03 -10.39
N ALA A 130 12.64 5.30 -9.47
CA ALA A 130 13.23 4.13 -8.80
C ALA A 130 13.53 2.95 -9.77
N PRO A 131 14.34 1.94 -9.44
CA PRO A 131 14.48 0.75 -10.28
C PRO A 131 13.21 -0.13 -10.25
N LEU A 132 12.83 -0.76 -11.38
CA LEU A 132 11.55 -1.48 -11.50
C LEU A 132 11.41 -2.61 -10.47
N GLN A 133 12.48 -3.35 -10.19
CA GLN A 133 12.49 -4.43 -9.19
C GLN A 133 12.07 -3.92 -7.81
N TYR A 134 12.49 -2.71 -7.44
CA TYR A 134 12.13 -2.09 -6.18
C TYR A 134 10.70 -1.54 -6.18
N VAL A 135 10.23 -1.04 -7.33
CA VAL A 135 8.83 -0.61 -7.50
C VAL A 135 7.87 -1.78 -7.32
N GLN A 136 8.15 -2.91 -7.97
CA GLN A 136 7.32 -4.11 -7.92
C GLN A 136 7.37 -4.80 -6.55
N GLY A 137 8.56 -4.84 -5.93
CA GLY A 137 8.77 -5.57 -4.67
C GLY A 137 8.34 -4.83 -3.41
N TYR A 138 8.38 -3.49 -3.39
CA TYR A 138 8.15 -2.73 -2.15
C TYR A 138 7.26 -1.51 -2.36
N LEU A 139 7.63 -0.58 -3.25
CA LEU A 139 6.95 0.72 -3.33
C LEU A 139 5.47 0.58 -3.66
N TRP A 140 5.13 -0.26 -4.64
CA TRP A 140 3.75 -0.49 -5.02
C TRP A 140 2.93 -1.08 -3.87
N ILE A 141 3.51 -2.03 -3.13
CA ILE A 141 2.82 -2.69 -2.00
C ILE A 141 2.64 -1.72 -0.83
N ILE A 142 3.62 -0.86 -0.55
CA ILE A 142 3.49 0.17 0.49
C ILE A 142 2.37 1.17 0.11
N MET A 143 2.27 1.54 -1.18
CA MET A 143 1.15 2.36 -1.67
C MET A 143 -0.21 1.68 -1.48
N LEU A 144 -0.28 0.36 -1.68
CA LEU A 144 -1.48 -0.43 -1.42
C LEU A 144 -1.87 -0.42 0.06
N ILE A 145 -0.91 -0.68 0.97
CA ILE A 145 -1.12 -0.66 2.42
C ILE A 145 -1.63 0.71 2.88
N CYS A 146 -1.06 1.79 2.35
CA CYS A 146 -1.53 3.15 2.60
C CYS A 146 -3.00 3.29 2.16
N SER A 147 -3.37 2.73 1.01
CA SER A 147 -4.70 2.85 0.42
C SER A 147 -5.78 1.95 1.04
N VAL A 148 -5.45 1.12 2.04
CA VAL A 148 -6.40 0.22 2.76
C VAL A 148 -7.64 0.97 3.26
N ALA A 149 -7.44 2.14 3.85
CA ALA A 149 -8.52 2.94 4.43
C ALA A 149 -9.52 3.46 3.39
N LEU A 150 -9.10 3.55 2.11
CA LEU A 150 -9.97 3.96 1.00
C LEU A 150 -10.89 2.80 0.58
N PHE A 151 -10.32 1.61 0.39
CA PHE A 151 -11.06 0.45 -0.10
C PHE A 151 -11.93 -0.21 0.98
N SER A 152 -11.51 -0.20 2.25
CA SER A 152 -12.28 -0.78 3.38
C SER A 152 -13.65 -0.14 3.62
N GLN A 153 -13.84 1.09 3.15
CA GLN A 153 -15.12 1.80 3.27
C GLN A 153 -16.09 1.49 2.13
N MET A 154 -15.59 0.93 1.02
CA MET A 154 -16.45 0.44 -0.05
C MET A 154 -17.30 -0.73 0.47
N GLY A 155 -18.58 -0.77 0.08
CA GLY A 155 -19.52 -1.81 0.52
C GLY A 155 -20.08 -1.67 1.95
N CYS A 156 -19.33 -1.08 2.89
CA CYS A 156 -19.74 -0.93 4.30
C CYS A 156 -20.42 0.42 4.63
N ARG A 157 -20.10 1.49 3.88
CA ARG A 157 -20.45 2.88 4.21
C ARG A 157 -21.95 3.12 4.41
N GLU A 158 -22.81 2.38 3.75
CA GLU A 158 -24.26 2.52 3.86
C GLU A 158 -24.81 1.91 5.15
N HIS A 159 -24.24 0.77 5.58
CA HIS A 159 -24.68 0.05 6.76
C HIS A 159 -24.26 0.77 8.05
N GLU A 160 -23.06 1.34 8.05
CA GLU A 160 -22.49 2.03 9.22
C GLU A 160 -23.09 3.43 9.45
N ASN A 161 -23.60 4.08 8.40
CA ASN A 161 -24.29 5.36 8.51
C ASN A 161 -25.82 5.22 8.61
N SER A 162 -26.34 3.99 8.77
CA SER A 162 -27.78 3.69 8.79
C SER A 162 -28.56 4.25 7.59
N LEU A 163 -27.88 4.49 6.46
CA LEU A 163 -28.51 5.05 5.26
C LEU A 163 -29.23 3.98 4.43
N THR A 164 -29.07 2.71 4.78
CA THR A 164 -29.75 1.59 4.12
C THR A 164 -31.27 1.79 4.10
N GLU A 165 -31.87 2.25 5.20
CA GLU A 165 -33.32 2.45 5.29
C GLU A 165 -33.82 3.58 4.37
N CYS A 166 -33.05 4.66 4.22
CA CYS A 166 -33.38 5.74 3.28
C CYS A 166 -33.24 5.31 1.81
N PHE A 167 -32.28 4.45 1.48
CA PHE A 167 -32.05 4.02 0.11
C PHE A 167 -32.97 2.89 -0.35
N VAL A 168 -33.46 2.05 0.57
CA VAL A 168 -34.48 1.03 0.27
C VAL A 168 -35.79 1.66 -0.25
N ALA A 169 -36.11 2.89 0.17
CA ALA A 169 -37.27 3.63 -0.33
C ALA A 169 -37.18 4.00 -1.83
N ILE A 170 -35.98 3.97 -2.42
CA ILE A 170 -35.74 4.34 -3.83
C ILE A 170 -35.23 3.12 -4.59
N LYS A 171 -36.11 2.55 -5.44
CA LYS A 171 -35.76 1.41 -6.30
C LYS A 171 -34.45 1.66 -7.05
N PHE A 172 -33.56 0.67 -7.07
CA PHE A 172 -32.30 0.65 -7.83
C PHE A 172 -31.19 1.61 -7.36
N SER A 173 -31.42 2.46 -6.34
CA SER A 173 -30.41 3.43 -5.88
C SER A 173 -29.16 2.75 -5.30
N LEU A 174 -29.34 1.65 -4.56
CA LEU A 174 -28.25 0.88 -3.95
C LEU A 174 -27.31 0.24 -4.99
N VAL A 175 -27.88 -0.37 -6.04
CA VAL A 175 -27.12 -1.00 -7.13
C VAL A 175 -26.31 0.05 -7.89
N ARG A 176 -26.92 1.21 -8.17
CA ARG A 176 -26.24 2.32 -8.87
C ARG A 176 -25.10 2.91 -8.04
N GLN A 177 -25.30 3.10 -6.74
CA GLN A 177 -24.26 3.60 -5.84
C GLN A 177 -23.08 2.62 -5.72
N MET A 178 -23.38 1.32 -5.57
CA MET A 178 -22.36 0.27 -5.58
C MET A 178 -21.56 0.27 -6.88
N ALA A 179 -22.23 0.34 -8.03
CA ALA A 179 -21.57 0.37 -9.34
C ALA A 179 -20.64 1.58 -9.50
N TYR A 180 -21.06 2.76 -9.05
CA TYR A 180 -20.20 3.95 -9.07
C TYR A 180 -19.03 3.86 -8.09
N SER A 181 -19.25 3.32 -6.89
CA SER A 181 -18.17 3.10 -5.92
C SER A 181 -17.15 2.08 -6.46
N TYR A 182 -17.61 1.02 -7.11
CA TYR A 182 -16.76 0.03 -7.75
C TYR A 182 -15.93 0.66 -8.88
N LEU A 183 -16.57 1.36 -9.81
CA LEU A 183 -15.89 2.04 -10.93
C LEU A 183 -14.81 3.01 -10.45
N TRP A 184 -15.11 3.82 -9.44
CA TRP A 184 -14.10 4.71 -8.87
C TRP A 184 -12.98 3.96 -8.14
N GLY A 185 -13.29 2.86 -7.46
CA GLY A 185 -12.27 2.00 -6.87
C GLY A 185 -11.31 1.44 -7.92
N VAL A 186 -11.84 0.97 -9.05
CA VAL A 186 -11.04 0.49 -10.18
C VAL A 186 -10.17 1.62 -10.73
N VAL A 187 -10.73 2.79 -10.99
CA VAL A 187 -10.00 3.95 -11.51
C VAL A 187 -8.87 4.38 -10.57
N ILE A 188 -9.14 4.48 -9.26
CA ILE A 188 -8.15 4.89 -8.26
C ILE A 188 -7.00 3.87 -8.19
N LEU A 189 -7.32 2.58 -8.14
CA LEU A 189 -6.31 1.52 -8.05
C LEU A 189 -5.49 1.41 -9.34
N PHE A 190 -6.15 1.55 -10.50
CA PHE A 190 -5.49 1.61 -11.79
C PHE A 190 -4.51 2.79 -11.83
N MET A 191 -4.94 3.99 -11.41
CA MET A 191 -4.07 5.17 -11.32
C MET A 191 -2.89 4.96 -10.37
N LEU A 192 -3.10 4.32 -9.22
CA LEU A 192 -2.03 4.00 -8.28
C LEU A 192 -1.01 3.01 -8.88
N SER A 193 -1.48 2.07 -9.70
CA SER A 193 -0.63 1.08 -10.39
C SER A 193 0.00 1.58 -11.69
N ALA A 194 -0.48 2.70 -12.26
CA ALA A 194 -0.04 3.25 -13.54
C ALA A 194 1.49 3.37 -13.71
N PRO A 195 2.27 3.94 -12.77
CA PRO A 195 3.72 4.06 -12.94
C PRO A 195 4.41 2.69 -13.00
N ALA A 196 3.92 1.69 -12.26
CA ALA A 196 4.44 0.32 -12.35
C ALA A 196 4.04 -0.34 -13.68
N ALA A 197 2.77 -0.22 -14.08
CA ALA A 197 2.24 -0.84 -15.29
C ALA A 197 2.87 -0.28 -16.59
N ILE A 198 3.04 1.05 -16.69
CA ILE A 198 3.67 1.72 -17.84
C ILE A 198 5.12 1.25 -17.98
N ARG A 199 5.84 1.12 -16.87
CA ARG A 199 7.24 0.66 -16.90
C ARG A 199 7.38 -0.81 -17.25
N CYS A 200 6.48 -1.66 -16.76
CA CYS A 200 6.41 -3.05 -17.22
C CYS A 200 6.14 -3.15 -18.73
N PHE A 201 5.31 -2.26 -19.28
CA PHE A 201 5.03 -2.20 -20.71
C PHE A 201 6.26 -1.76 -21.52
N MET A 202 7.00 -0.76 -21.05
CA MET A 202 8.26 -0.32 -21.68
C MET A 202 9.33 -1.42 -21.68
N GLU A 203 9.41 -2.23 -20.63
CA GLU A 203 10.30 -3.40 -20.55
C GLU A 203 9.76 -4.64 -21.29
N GLN A 204 8.69 -4.52 -22.10
CA GLN A 204 8.04 -5.60 -22.86
C GLN A 204 7.50 -6.76 -22.01
N LYS A 205 7.29 -6.55 -20.70
CA LYS A 205 6.71 -7.53 -19.77
C LYS A 205 5.18 -7.41 -19.74
N PHE A 206 4.53 -7.76 -20.85
CA PHE A 206 3.08 -7.61 -21.02
C PHE A 206 2.26 -8.36 -19.97
N LEU A 207 2.70 -9.55 -19.56
CA LEU A 207 2.02 -10.33 -18.50
C LEU A 207 2.00 -9.59 -17.16
N CYS A 208 3.10 -8.93 -16.78
CA CYS A 208 3.17 -8.17 -15.54
C CYS A 208 2.21 -6.98 -15.56
N SER A 209 2.14 -6.27 -16.69
CA SER A 209 1.20 -5.16 -16.88
C SER A 209 -0.26 -5.64 -16.79
N PHE A 210 -0.57 -6.77 -17.44
CA PHE A 210 -1.89 -7.38 -17.35
C PHE A 210 -2.29 -7.74 -15.92
N CYS A 211 -1.37 -8.30 -15.12
CA CYS A 211 -1.65 -8.65 -13.73
C CYS A 211 -2.03 -7.43 -12.88
N TYR A 212 -1.43 -6.25 -13.12
CA TYR A 212 -1.83 -5.01 -12.45
C TYR A 212 -3.24 -4.55 -12.80
N ILE A 213 -3.65 -4.72 -14.06
CA ILE A 213 -5.01 -4.40 -14.53
C ILE A 213 -6.02 -5.32 -13.83
N VAL A 214 -5.75 -6.62 -13.84
CA VAL A 214 -6.60 -7.63 -13.20
C VAL A 214 -6.72 -7.37 -11.69
N PHE A 215 -5.60 -7.09 -11.02
CA PHE A 215 -5.60 -6.75 -9.61
C PHE A 215 -6.43 -5.49 -9.31
N SER A 216 -6.38 -4.50 -10.22
CA SER A 216 -7.15 -3.27 -10.10
C SER A 216 -8.66 -3.48 -10.20
N LEU A 217 -9.10 -4.52 -10.90
CA LEU A 217 -10.51 -4.95 -10.95
C LEU A 217 -10.90 -5.78 -9.73
N PHE A 218 -9.97 -6.62 -9.25
CA PHE A 218 -10.23 -7.59 -8.19
C PHE A 218 -10.44 -6.96 -6.81
N VAL A 219 -9.58 -6.03 -6.42
CA VAL A 219 -9.62 -5.44 -5.08
C VAL A 219 -10.96 -4.70 -4.81
N PRO A 220 -11.48 -3.84 -5.69
CA PRO A 220 -12.76 -3.18 -5.46
C PRO A 220 -13.93 -4.17 -5.44
N ALA A 221 -13.88 -5.26 -6.23
CA ALA A 221 -14.89 -6.31 -6.20
C ALA A 221 -14.89 -7.06 -4.85
N LEU A 222 -13.70 -7.40 -4.34
CA LEU A 222 -13.52 -8.01 -3.03
C LEU A 222 -14.01 -7.09 -1.91
N ALA A 223 -13.75 -5.78 -2.00
CA ALA A 223 -14.23 -4.78 -1.05
C ALA A 223 -15.76 -4.73 -0.99
N CYS A 224 -16.42 -4.70 -2.15
CA CYS A 224 -17.88 -4.70 -2.21
C CYS A 224 -18.49 -5.99 -1.61
N PHE A 225 -17.95 -7.15 -1.99
CA PHE A 225 -18.42 -8.44 -1.49
C PHE A 225 -18.24 -8.60 0.03
N SER A 226 -17.05 -8.29 0.53
CA SER A 226 -16.75 -8.39 1.97
C SER A 226 -17.58 -7.41 2.80
N GLY A 227 -17.83 -6.20 2.28
CA GLY A 227 -18.68 -5.22 2.96
C GLY A 227 -20.14 -5.68 3.07
N GLU A 228 -20.67 -6.35 2.05
CA GLU A 228 -22.02 -6.89 2.09
C GLU A 228 -22.18 -8.16 2.93
N CYS A 229 -21.16 -9.02 2.96
CA CYS A 229 -21.17 -10.24 3.75
C CYS A 229 -20.96 -9.97 5.24
N SER A 230 -19.95 -9.16 5.59
CA SER A 230 -19.57 -8.95 6.99
C SER A 230 -20.24 -7.73 7.63
N ARG A 231 -20.80 -6.79 6.84
CA ARG A 231 -21.35 -5.50 7.32
C ARG A 231 -20.34 -4.67 8.13
N SER A 232 -19.05 -5.00 8.04
CA SER A 232 -17.96 -4.43 8.84
C SER A 232 -16.70 -4.26 8.00
N ARG A 233 -15.97 -3.16 8.25
CA ARG A 233 -14.73 -2.82 7.56
C ARG A 233 -13.60 -3.81 7.83
N ARG A 234 -13.60 -4.43 9.03
CA ARG A 234 -12.49 -5.28 9.51
C ARG A 234 -12.26 -6.51 8.65
N ALA A 235 -13.32 -7.09 8.09
CA ALA A 235 -13.20 -8.29 7.25
C ALA A 235 -12.37 -8.01 6.00
N PHE A 236 -12.65 -6.90 5.30
CA PHE A 236 -11.86 -6.48 4.16
C PHE A 236 -10.44 -6.12 4.57
N GLU A 237 -10.25 -5.31 5.61
CA GLU A 237 -8.93 -4.88 6.06
C GLU A 237 -8.02 -6.08 6.35
N THR A 238 -8.55 -7.11 7.02
CA THR A 238 -7.80 -8.33 7.36
C THR A 238 -7.37 -9.09 6.11
N VAL A 239 -8.30 -9.36 5.20
CA VAL A 239 -8.01 -10.11 3.96
C VAL A 239 -7.06 -9.32 3.06
N TYR A 240 -7.28 -8.01 2.92
CA TYR A 240 -6.46 -7.17 2.07
C TYR A 240 -5.04 -6.98 2.61
N LEU A 241 -4.87 -6.81 3.93
CA LEU A 241 -3.55 -6.76 4.55
C LEU A 241 -2.83 -8.11 4.46
N LEU A 242 -3.55 -9.23 4.56
CA LEU A 242 -2.99 -10.56 4.32
C LEU A 242 -2.46 -10.69 2.88
N ILE A 243 -3.23 -10.20 1.89
CA ILE A 243 -2.78 -10.15 0.50
C ILE A 243 -1.54 -9.26 0.37
N CYS A 244 -1.53 -8.06 0.96
CA CYS A 244 -0.36 -7.17 0.94
C CYS A 244 0.88 -7.82 1.59
N PHE A 245 0.69 -8.52 2.70
CA PHE A 245 1.77 -9.26 3.38
C PHE A 245 2.32 -10.38 2.49
N LEU A 246 1.46 -11.15 1.83
CA LEU A 246 1.89 -12.18 0.90
C LEU A 246 2.70 -11.60 -0.26
N LEU A 247 2.22 -10.48 -0.83
CA LEU A 247 2.92 -9.78 -1.91
C LEU A 247 4.29 -9.23 -1.46
N LEU A 248 4.40 -8.77 -0.20
CA LEU A 248 5.65 -8.23 0.32
C LEU A 248 6.73 -9.31 0.45
N ASN A 249 6.33 -10.52 0.85
CA ASN A 249 7.24 -11.66 0.99
C ASN A 249 7.54 -12.35 -0.35
N MET A 250 6.54 -12.42 -1.24
CA MET A 250 6.61 -13.12 -2.51
C MET A 250 6.02 -12.25 -3.63
N PRO A 251 6.73 -11.22 -4.10
CA PRO A 251 6.19 -10.30 -5.13
C PRO A 251 5.97 -10.99 -6.48
N SER A 252 6.70 -12.08 -6.75
CA SER A 252 6.52 -12.92 -7.94
C SER A 252 5.17 -13.62 -8.00
N PHE A 253 4.48 -13.78 -6.87
CA PHE A 253 3.19 -14.46 -6.78
C PHE A 253 2.14 -13.80 -7.68
N LEU A 254 2.08 -12.46 -7.71
CA LEU A 254 1.09 -11.72 -8.51
C LEU A 254 1.31 -11.84 -10.01
N PHE A 255 2.56 -12.07 -10.44
CA PHE A 255 2.93 -12.12 -11.85
C PHE A 255 2.73 -13.49 -12.50
N GLN A 256 2.20 -14.46 -11.74
CA GLN A 256 1.89 -15.77 -12.27
C GLN A 256 0.52 -15.76 -12.99
N GLY A 257 0.49 -16.23 -14.23
CA GLY A 257 -0.70 -16.17 -15.08
C GLY A 257 -1.93 -16.88 -14.49
N TYR A 258 -1.74 -17.96 -13.73
CA TYR A 258 -2.86 -18.65 -13.07
C TYR A 258 -3.49 -17.79 -11.96
N VAL A 259 -2.69 -17.00 -11.24
CA VAL A 259 -3.20 -16.08 -10.19
C VAL A 259 -4.04 -14.98 -10.85
N ALA A 260 -3.61 -14.47 -12.01
CA ALA A 260 -4.42 -13.53 -12.78
C ALA A 260 -5.75 -14.13 -13.23
N ALA A 261 -5.77 -15.39 -13.68
CA ALA A 261 -7.02 -16.08 -14.04
C ALA A 261 -7.95 -16.26 -12.84
N VAL A 262 -7.41 -16.65 -11.68
CA VAL A 262 -8.18 -16.77 -10.42
C VAL A 262 -8.75 -15.43 -9.98
N MET A 263 -7.96 -14.35 -10.05
CA MET A 263 -8.43 -13.00 -9.73
C MET A 263 -9.56 -12.56 -10.67
N MET A 264 -9.44 -12.82 -11.98
CA MET A 264 -10.51 -12.53 -12.95
C MET A 264 -11.79 -13.33 -12.68
N ALA A 265 -11.68 -14.63 -12.41
CA ALA A 265 -12.85 -15.43 -12.04
C ALA A 265 -13.48 -14.92 -10.72
N GLY A 266 -12.63 -14.58 -9.74
CA GLY A 266 -13.05 -14.00 -8.47
C GLY A 266 -13.78 -12.67 -8.64
N THR A 267 -13.34 -11.78 -9.54
CA THR A 267 -14.04 -10.50 -9.78
C THR A 267 -15.47 -10.72 -10.24
N VAL A 268 -15.68 -11.65 -11.18
CA VAL A 268 -17.00 -11.99 -11.72
C VAL A 268 -17.89 -12.59 -10.64
N VAL A 269 -17.36 -13.52 -9.84
CA VAL A 269 -18.12 -14.16 -8.75
C VAL A 269 -18.47 -13.14 -7.66
N PHE A 270 -17.53 -12.31 -7.21
CA PHE A 270 -17.78 -11.32 -6.17
C PHE A 270 -18.78 -10.26 -6.59
N LEU A 271 -18.69 -9.77 -7.83
CA LEU A 271 -19.65 -8.80 -8.35
C LEU A 271 -21.04 -9.40 -8.51
N THR A 272 -21.16 -10.62 -9.03
CA THR A 272 -22.49 -11.26 -9.22
C THR A 272 -23.17 -11.52 -7.87
N VAL A 273 -22.45 -12.07 -6.88
CA VAL A 273 -23.02 -12.33 -5.55
C VAL A 273 -23.43 -11.03 -4.86
N ALA A 274 -22.59 -10.00 -4.94
CA ALA A 274 -22.88 -8.71 -4.32
C ALA A 274 -24.07 -8.00 -4.99
N LEU A 275 -24.15 -8.05 -6.32
CA LEU A 275 -25.27 -7.49 -7.06
C LEU A 275 -26.60 -8.22 -6.76
N MET A 276 -26.58 -9.56 -6.70
CA MET A 276 -27.74 -10.37 -6.32
C MET A 276 -28.24 -10.02 -4.92
N LYS A 277 -27.32 -9.91 -3.95
CA LYS A 277 -27.68 -9.61 -2.56
C LYS A 277 -28.31 -8.22 -2.41
N ARG A 278 -27.87 -7.23 -3.19
CA ARG A 278 -28.47 -5.89 -3.23
C ARG A 278 -29.77 -5.80 -4.02
N LEU A 279 -30.05 -6.72 -4.93
CA LEU A 279 -31.31 -6.77 -5.67
C LEU A 279 -32.45 -7.36 -4.81
N HIS A 280 -32.11 -8.22 -3.84
CA HIS A 280 -33.04 -8.85 -2.89
C HIS A 280 -33.35 -7.99 -1.64
N LEU A 281 -32.74 -6.81 -1.50
CA LEU A 281 -32.89 -5.85 -0.41
C LEU A 281 -33.77 -4.67 -0.83
#